data_AF-A0A8X6S7L5-F1
#
_entry.id   AF-A0A8X6S7L5-F1
#
_cell.length_a   1.000
_cell.length_b   1.000
_cell.length_c   1.000
_cell.angle_alpha   90.00
_cell.angle_beta   90.00
_cell.angle_gamma   90.00
#
_symmetry.space_group_name_H-M   'P 1'
#
loop_
_entity.id
_entity.type
_entity.pdbx_description
1 polymer ?
#
loop_
_entity_poly.entity_id
_entity_poly.type
_entity_poly.pdbx_seq_one_letter_code
_entity_poly.pdbx_strand_id
1 'polypeptide(L)'
;MVRGAIAYNTRLPLVLIRGSISYGKGVRTVTTLPWLAQSPDLSPVEHIWDHLGRRVEHPTSLYELDTRLQQIWNEMSQDIIQNLYASMPDRIPSCIRARGGSTGY
;
A
#
# COMPACT_ATOMS: atom_id res chain seq x y z
N MET A 1 -2.71 16.59 -10.02
CA MET A 1 -1.51 16.83 -9.17
C MET A 1 -1.90 16.51 -7.74
N VAL A 2 -1.56 15.32 -7.22
CA VAL A 2 -1.80 14.98 -5.81
C VAL A 2 -0.44 14.76 -5.17
N ARG A 3 -0.03 15.71 -4.32
CA ARG A 3 1.08 15.53 -3.38
C ARG A 3 0.47 14.92 -2.13
N GLY A 4 0.71 13.64 -1.88
CA GLY A 4 0.28 12.94 -0.66
C GLY A 4 1.50 12.49 0.13
N ALA A 5 1.74 13.12 1.28
CA ALA A 5 2.69 12.62 2.26
C ALA A 5 1.98 11.56 3.12
N ILE A 6 2.56 10.37 3.24
CA ILE A 6 2.17 9.38 4.25
C ILE A 6 3.41 9.14 5.11
N ALA A 7 3.33 9.54 6.38
CA ALA A 7 4.38 9.32 7.36
C ALA A 7 4.23 7.93 7.98
N TYR A 8 5.32 7.17 8.04
CA TYR A 8 5.40 5.91 8.78
C TYR A 8 5.62 6.20 10.27
N ASN A 9 4.80 5.58 11.13
CA ASN A 9 5.17 5.34 12.51
C ASN A 9 4.76 3.92 12.88
N THR A 10 5.74 3.09 13.26
CA THR A 10 5.68 1.64 13.48
C THR A 10 4.83 1.21 14.69
N ARG A 11 3.87 2.03 15.14
CA ARG A 11 3.03 1.76 16.32
C ARG A 11 1.55 2.05 16.14
N LEU A 12 1.07 2.36 14.93
CA LEU A 12 -0.36 2.55 14.66
C LEU A 12 -0.79 1.83 13.37
N PRO A 13 -2.02 1.29 13.30
CA PRO A 13 -2.51 0.63 12.09
C PRO A 13 -2.58 1.62 10.93
N LEU A 14 -2.04 1.23 9.77
CA LEU A 14 -2.08 2.00 8.53
C LEU A 14 -3.53 2.27 8.11
N VAL A 15 -3.88 3.54 7.91
CA VAL A 15 -5.25 3.96 7.55
C VAL A 15 -5.39 3.96 6.03
N LEU A 16 -6.09 2.96 5.49
CA LEU A 16 -6.52 2.94 4.09
C LEU A 16 -7.74 3.87 3.92
N ILE A 17 -7.53 5.03 3.30
CA ILE A 17 -8.59 6.02 3.06
C ILE A 17 -9.34 5.62 1.78
N ARG A 18 -10.59 5.16 1.91
CA ARG A 18 -11.52 5.06 0.78
C ARG A 18 -12.38 6.32 0.73
N GLY A 19 -12.08 7.23 -0.20
CA GLY A 19 -12.91 8.42 -0.46
C GLY A 19 -12.24 9.49 -1.32
N SER A 20 -13.06 10.20 -2.09
CA SER A 20 -12.66 11.36 -2.91
C SER A 20 -12.26 12.53 -2.00
N ILE A 21 -11.07 13.12 -2.23
CA ILE A 21 -10.63 14.31 -1.50
C ILE A 21 -11.22 15.54 -2.20
N SER A 22 -12.26 16.15 -1.61
CA SER A 22 -12.70 17.50 -1.96
C SER A 22 -12.33 18.46 -0.82
N TYR A 23 -11.65 19.54 -1.16
CA TYR A 23 -11.19 20.55 -0.22
C TYR A 23 -12.35 21.45 0.22
N GLY A 24 -13.05 21.05 1.28
CA GLY A 24 -14.10 21.84 1.94
C GLY A 24 -14.26 21.35 3.37
N LYS A 25 -14.27 22.29 4.33
CA LYS A 25 -14.36 22.01 5.77
C LYS A 25 -15.54 21.08 6.09
N GLY A 26 -15.24 19.82 6.39
CA GLY A 26 -16.18 18.83 6.87
C GLY A 26 -15.42 17.75 7.63
N VAL A 27 -15.89 17.41 8.83
CA VAL A 27 -15.32 16.31 9.63
C VAL A 27 -15.39 15.04 8.78
N ARG A 28 -14.23 14.48 8.43
CA ARG A 28 -14.13 13.29 7.60
C ARG A 28 -14.43 12.08 8.48
N THR A 29 -15.61 11.48 8.34
CA THR A 29 -15.88 10.15 8.90
C THR A 29 -15.08 9.12 8.12
N VAL A 30 -13.93 8.73 8.68
CA VAL A 30 -13.10 7.66 8.12
C VAL A 30 -13.61 6.33 8.66
N THR A 31 -14.10 5.47 7.76
CA THR A 31 -14.45 4.09 8.13
C THR A 31 -13.15 3.29 8.22
N THR A 32 -12.86 2.74 9.40
CA THR A 32 -11.69 1.89 9.63
C THR A 32 -12.05 0.43 9.38
N LEU A 33 -11.10 -0.33 8.83
CA LEU A 33 -11.20 -1.79 8.74
C LEU A 33 -10.53 -2.41 9.96
N PRO A 34 -11.11 -3.46 10.58
CA PRO A 34 -10.43 -4.21 11.62
C PRO A 34 -9.22 -4.92 11.00
N TRP A 35 -8.01 -4.48 11.34
CA TRP A 35 -6.76 -5.00 10.80
C TRP A 35 -6.10 -5.99 11.76
N LEU A 36 -5.64 -7.13 11.25
CA LEU A 36 -4.89 -8.11 12.04
C LEU A 36 -3.44 -7.63 12.22
N ALA A 37 -2.91 -7.73 13.44
CA ALA A 37 -1.51 -7.44 13.71
C ALA A 37 -0.60 -8.41 12.92
N GLN A 38 0.53 -7.90 12.41
CA GLN A 38 1.55 -8.69 11.67
C GLN A 38 1.05 -9.39 10.39
N SER A 39 0.12 -8.81 9.63
CA SER A 39 -0.31 -9.34 8.33
C SER A 39 0.10 -8.43 7.16
N PRO A 40 1.40 -8.39 6.77
CA PRO A 40 1.86 -7.62 5.60
C PRO A 40 1.24 -8.13 4.30
N ASP A 41 0.97 -9.44 4.21
CA ASP A 41 0.32 -10.10 3.07
C ASP A 41 -1.06 -9.53 2.73
N LEU A 42 -1.73 -8.97 3.75
CA LEU A 42 -3.04 -8.34 3.60
C LEU A 42 -2.92 -6.87 3.18
N SER A 43 -1.79 -6.21 3.37
CA SER A 43 -1.61 -4.76 3.18
C SER A 43 -1.34 -4.42 1.71
N PRO A 44 -2.28 -3.78 0.99
CA PRO A 44 -2.04 -3.38 -0.39
C PRO A 44 -0.84 -2.42 -0.52
N VAL A 45 -0.54 -1.64 0.52
CA VAL A 45 0.59 -0.72 0.47
C VAL A 45 1.92 -1.47 0.49
N GLU A 46 2.04 -2.54 1.27
CA GLU A 46 3.28 -3.35 1.33
C GLU A 46 3.58 -4.00 -0.02
N HIS A 47 2.52 -4.47 -0.71
CA HIS A 47 2.65 -5.02 -2.06
C HIS A 47 3.12 -3.98 -3.08
N ILE A 48 2.65 -2.74 -2.96
CA ILE A 48 3.13 -1.65 -3.82
C ILE A 48 4.59 -1.30 -3.49
N TRP A 49 4.98 -1.27 -2.22
CA TRP A 49 6.38 -1.02 -1.84
C TRP A 49 7.33 -2.09 -2.32
N ASP A 50 6.94 -3.37 -2.23
CA ASP A 50 7.71 -4.47 -2.81
C ASP A 50 7.82 -4.34 -4.34
N HIS A 51 6.74 -3.98 -5.04
CA HIS A 51 6.78 -3.72 -6.48
C HIS A 51 7.77 -2.60 -6.86
N LEU A 52 7.76 -1.49 -6.11
CA LEU A 52 8.69 -0.38 -6.33
C LEU A 52 10.13 -0.78 -6.00
N GLY A 53 10.35 -1.42 -4.86
CA GLY A 53 11.66 -1.84 -4.37
C GLY A 53 12.36 -2.82 -5.30
N ARG A 54 11.62 -3.75 -5.91
CA ARG A 54 12.15 -4.68 -6.91
C ARG A 54 12.59 -4.00 -8.20
N ARG A 55 12.03 -2.83 -8.54
CA ARG A 55 12.27 -2.12 -9.80
C ARG A 55 13.31 -1.01 -9.69
N VAL A 56 13.57 -0.50 -8.48
CA VAL A 56 14.43 0.68 -8.28
C VAL A 56 15.93 0.39 -8.43
N GLU A 57 16.32 -0.88 -8.64
CA GLU A 57 17.71 -1.34 -8.71
C GLU A 57 18.56 -0.83 -7.51
N HIS A 58 19.89 -0.79 -7.63
CA HIS A 58 20.78 -0.29 -6.60
C HIS A 58 21.17 1.16 -6.88
N PRO A 59 20.42 2.15 -6.37
CA PRO A 59 20.75 3.56 -6.56
C PRO A 59 22.05 3.91 -5.85
N THR A 60 22.85 4.77 -6.47
CA THR A 60 24.13 5.25 -5.95
C THR A 60 24.00 6.54 -5.13
N SER A 61 22.82 7.18 -5.17
CA SER A 61 22.52 8.39 -4.40
C SER A 61 21.04 8.48 -4.05
N LEU A 62 20.71 9.26 -3.02
CA LEU A 62 19.32 9.55 -2.65
C LEU A 62 18.55 10.27 -3.76
N TYR A 63 19.23 11.11 -4.54
CA TYR A 63 18.62 11.82 -5.67
C TYR A 63 18.22 10.85 -6.80
N GLU A 64 19.09 9.89 -7.10
CA GLU A 64 18.80 8.83 -8.06
C GLU A 64 17.65 7.96 -7.59
N LEU A 65 17.66 7.55 -6.32
CA LEU A 65 16.57 6.79 -5.71
C LEU A 65 15.22 7.52 -5.84
N ASP A 66 15.17 8.79 -5.45
CA ASP A 66 13.94 9.61 -5.52
C ASP A 66 13.43 9.73 -6.97
N THR A 67 14.32 10.06 -7.91
CA THR A 67 13.98 10.20 -9.32
C THR A 67 13.44 8.89 -9.90
N ARG A 68 14.08 7.76 -9.58
CA ARG A 68 13.66 6.44 -10.06
C ARG A 68 12.35 5.98 -9.45
N LEU A 69 12.16 6.17 -8.14
CA LEU A 69 10.88 5.87 -7.49
C LEU A 69 9.73 6.65 -8.12
N GLN A 70 9.92 7.96 -8.38
CA GLN A 70 8.89 8.77 -9.04
C GLN A 70 8.60 8.29 -10.47
N GLN A 71 9.62 7.93 -11.22
CA GLN A 71 9.45 7.38 -12.57
C GLN A 71 8.66 6.07 -12.55
N ILE A 72 9.09 5.10 -11.74
CA ILE A 72 8.44 3.79 -11.63
C ILE A 72 6.99 3.94 -11.16
N TRP A 73 6.75 4.83 -10.18
CA TRP A 73 5.41 5.13 -9.69
C TRP A 73 4.50 5.65 -10.81
N ASN A 74 4.99 6.56 -11.65
CA ASN A 74 4.20 7.13 -12.74
C ASN A 74 3.99 6.15 -13.91
N GLU A 75 4.92 5.21 -14.13
CA GLU A 75 4.82 4.15 -15.13
C GLU A 75 3.96 2.96 -14.68
N MET A 76 3.69 2.84 -13.38
CA MET A 76 2.95 1.73 -12.82
C MET A 76 1.51 1.72 -13.37
N SER A 77 1.16 0.65 -14.10
CA SER A 77 -0.22 0.49 -14.58
C SER A 77 -1.19 0.41 -13.42
N GLN A 78 -2.35 1.03 -13.58
CA GLN A 78 -3.45 0.88 -12.63
C GLN A 78 -3.92 -0.57 -12.49
N ASP A 79 -3.66 -1.42 -13.48
CA ASP A 79 -3.98 -2.85 -13.42
C ASP A 79 -3.29 -3.54 -12.24
N ILE A 80 -2.09 -3.10 -11.85
CA ILE A 80 -1.37 -3.65 -10.68
C ILE A 80 -2.19 -3.39 -9.41
N ILE A 81 -2.71 -2.18 -9.26
CA ILE A 81 -3.54 -1.78 -8.13
C ILE A 81 -4.89 -2.51 -8.19
N GLN A 82 -5.51 -2.61 -9.36
CA GLN A 82 -6.80 -3.31 -9.52
C GLN A 82 -6.69 -4.81 -9.23
N ASN A 83 -5.66 -5.47 -9.73
CA ASN A 83 -5.41 -6.89 -9.47
C ASN A 83 -5.16 -7.15 -7.99
N LEU A 84 -4.46 -6.24 -7.31
CA LEU A 84 -4.25 -6.32 -5.87
C LEU A 84 -5.57 -6.24 -5.11
N TYR A 85 -6.43 -5.26 -5.42
CA TYR A 85 -7.77 -5.17 -4.84
C TYR A 85 -8.64 -6.40 -5.16
N ALA A 86 -8.57 -6.91 -6.39
CA ALA A 86 -9.31 -8.09 -6.81
C ALA A 86 -8.87 -9.36 -6.07
N SER A 87 -7.60 -9.45 -5.66
CA SER A 87 -7.06 -10.59 -4.91
C SER A 87 -7.36 -10.55 -3.40
N MET A 88 -7.73 -9.39 -2.85
CA MET A 88 -7.97 -9.22 -1.41
C MET A 88 -9.02 -10.18 -0.82
N PRO A 89 -10.15 -10.46 -1.49
CA PRO A 89 -11.13 -11.45 -1.02
C PRO A 89 -10.55 -12.86 -0.85
N ASP A 90 -9.53 -13.24 -1.63
CA ASP A 90 -8.90 -14.57 -1.56
C ASP A 90 -7.74 -14.64 -0.55
N ARG A 91 -7.08 -13.50 -0.32
CA ARG A 91 -5.98 -13.36 0.65
C ARG A 91 -6.46 -13.48 2.09
N ILE A 92 -7.65 -12.97 2.41
CA ILE A 92 -8.21 -13.02 3.77
C ILE A 92 -8.44 -14.48 4.23
N PRO A 93 -9.17 -15.35 3.48
CA PRO A 93 -9.29 -16.77 3.80
C PRO A 93 -7.94 -17.50 3.85
N SER A 94 -6.99 -17.10 3.02
CA SER A 94 -5.65 -17.70 3.00
C SER A 94 -4.87 -17.38 4.28
N CYS A 95 -4.94 -16.13 4.76
CA CYS A 95 -4.36 -15.73 6.04
C CYS A 95 -5.03 -16.44 7.23
N ILE A 96 -6.36 -16.58 7.20
CA ILE A 96 -7.11 -17.33 8.22
C ILE A 96 -6.67 -18.80 8.24
N ARG A 97 -6.55 -19.44 7.08
CA ARG A 97 -6.09 -20.83 6.95
C ARG A 97 -4.65 -21.01 7.42
N ALA A 98 -3.79 -20.02 7.19
CA ALA A 98 -2.44 -19.96 7.72
C ALA A 98 -2.39 -19.60 9.24
N ARG A 99 -3.54 -19.36 9.88
CA ARG A 99 -3.65 -18.91 11.28
C ARG A 99 -2.84 -17.63 11.56
N GLY A 100 -2.80 -16.71 10.59
CA GLY A 100 -1.98 -15.50 10.66
C GLY A 100 -0.50 -15.71 10.30
N GLY A 101 -0.11 -16.92 9.90
CA GLY A 101 1.20 -17.22 9.32
C GLY A 101 1.34 -16.71 7.88
N SER A 102 2.55 -16.84 7.34
CA SER A 102 2.86 -16.41 5.97
C SER A 102 1.99 -17.14 4.94
N THR A 103 1.42 -16.35 4.04
CA THR A 103 0.73 -16.82 2.84
C THR A 103 1.65 -16.73 1.64
N GLY A 104 1.35 -17.45 0.55
CA GLY A 104 2.16 -17.41 -0.67
C GLY A 104 1.97 -16.16 -1.54
N TYR A 105 1.47 -15.07 -0.95
CA TYR A 105 1.06 -13.85 -1.64
C TYR A 105 2.08 -12.74 -1.48
#